data_AF-A0A7G9R3P0-F1
#
_entry.id   AF-A0A7G9R3P0-F1
#
_cell.length_a   1.000
_cell.length_b   1.000
_cell.length_c   1.000
_cell.angle_alpha   90.00
_cell.angle_beta   90.00
_cell.angle_gamma   90.00
#
_symmetry.space_group_name_H-M   'P 1'
#
loop_
_entity.id
_entity.type
_entity.pdbx_description
1 polymer ?
#
loop_
_entity_poly.entity_id
_entity_poly.type
_entity_poly.pdbx_seq_one_letter_code
_entity_poly.pdbx_strand_id
1 'polypeptide(L)'
;MGDPGPAGPERVTIDVGTRDGVEADRTVLCADGLVGRVERAGPWTSDVLLLGAAEVTVGVRVGTAGTLGEASGTAQPGAPVADPGTLSLALLDTAPLRRGATVRTLGSPGGRPFAPGVRVGVVTRVRSGAGRLAATGVVTPAVDPGTLDVVGVVVGASRSRPRPAATGGR
;
A
#
# COMPACT_ATOMS: atom_id res chain seq x y z
N MET A 1 16.57 14.22 7.92
CA MET A 1 15.99 14.76 6.68
C MET A 1 16.30 13.73 5.62
N GLY A 2 15.31 12.94 5.20
CA GLY A 2 15.53 11.93 4.15
C GLY A 2 15.80 12.62 2.82
N ASP A 3 16.74 12.12 2.04
CA ASP A 3 16.97 12.64 0.70
C ASP A 3 15.67 12.55 -0.12
N PRO A 4 15.32 13.60 -0.87
CA PRO A 4 14.17 13.52 -1.76
C PRO A 4 14.50 12.55 -2.89
N GLY A 5 13.75 11.45 -2.95
CA GLY A 5 13.67 10.65 -4.16
C GLY A 5 13.04 11.48 -5.29
N PRO A 6 13.13 11.02 -6.54
CA PRO A 6 12.59 11.72 -7.71
C PRO A 6 11.06 11.96 -7.68
N ALA A 7 10.35 11.52 -6.64
CA ALA A 7 8.91 11.62 -6.47
C ALA A 7 8.42 12.34 -5.19
N GLY A 8 9.30 12.88 -4.34
CA GLY A 8 8.95 13.51 -3.06
C GLY A 8 9.70 12.90 -1.86
N PRO A 9 9.28 13.17 -0.60
CA PRO A 9 9.88 12.52 0.55
C PRO A 9 9.65 11.01 0.48
N GLU A 10 10.69 10.21 0.66
CA GLU A 10 10.59 8.74 0.69
C GLU A 10 10.35 8.20 2.11
N ARG A 11 10.60 9.06 3.11
CA ARG A 11 10.55 8.71 4.53
C ARG A 11 10.00 9.84 5.38
N VAL A 12 9.20 9.48 6.37
CA VAL A 12 8.70 10.40 7.40
C VAL A 12 8.92 9.80 8.79
N THR A 13 9.13 10.64 9.79
CA THR A 13 9.24 10.20 11.17
C THR A 13 7.94 10.51 11.89
N ILE A 14 7.41 9.54 12.63
CA ILE A 14 6.19 9.66 13.44
C ILE A 14 6.56 9.66 14.92
N ASP A 15 5.75 10.32 15.74
CA ASP A 15 5.94 10.54 17.18
C ASP A 15 5.41 9.38 18.06
N VAL A 16 5.52 8.16 17.53
CA VAL A 16 5.22 6.91 18.25
C VAL A 16 6.34 5.90 18.05
N GLY A 17 6.63 5.11 19.07
CA GLY A 17 7.75 4.19 19.10
C GLY A 17 7.43 2.82 19.72
N THR A 18 8.48 2.09 20.07
CA THR A 18 8.36 0.74 20.67
C THR A 18 7.66 0.76 22.03
N ARG A 19 7.70 1.89 22.76
CA ARG A 19 6.92 2.07 24.00
C ARG A 19 5.41 2.13 23.76
N ASP A 20 4.99 2.47 22.55
CA ASP A 20 3.60 2.51 22.10
C ASP A 20 3.19 1.20 21.39
N GLY A 21 4.07 0.20 21.37
CA GLY A 21 3.84 -1.10 20.71
C GLY A 21 4.13 -1.11 19.21
N VAL A 22 4.79 -0.07 18.68
CA VAL A 22 5.23 -0.03 17.29
C VAL A 22 6.45 -0.95 17.09
N GLU A 23 6.45 -1.68 15.98
CA GLU A 23 7.54 -2.56 15.58
C GLU A 23 7.94 -2.23 14.13
N ALA A 24 9.10 -2.73 13.69
CA ALA A 24 9.42 -2.73 12.27
C ALA A 24 8.39 -3.57 11.48
N ASP A 25 8.25 -3.28 10.19
CA ASP A 25 7.30 -3.93 9.28
C ASP A 25 5.85 -3.86 9.75
N ARG A 26 5.46 -2.73 10.35
CA ARG A 26 4.05 -2.42 10.62
C ARG A 26 3.47 -1.55 9.51
N THR A 27 2.21 -1.82 9.15
CA THR A 27 1.48 -1.00 8.19
C THR A 27 1.20 0.37 8.79
N VAL A 28 1.43 1.42 8.01
CA VAL A 28 1.06 2.79 8.33
C VAL A 28 -0.02 3.24 7.36
N LEU A 29 -1.11 3.78 7.87
CA LEU A 29 -2.27 4.19 7.09
C LEU A 29 -2.88 5.48 7.63
N CYS A 30 -3.71 6.14 6.83
CA CYS A 30 -4.55 7.25 7.25
C CYS A 30 -6.01 6.97 6.86
N ALA A 31 -6.89 7.96 7.02
CA ALA A 31 -8.31 7.82 6.67
C ALA A 31 -8.54 7.43 5.20
N ASP A 32 -7.70 7.94 4.29
CA ASP A 32 -7.86 7.72 2.85
C ASP A 32 -7.23 6.42 2.36
N GLY A 33 -6.18 5.92 3.00
CA GLY A 33 -5.52 4.70 2.57
C GLY A 33 -4.14 4.44 3.15
N LEU A 34 -3.39 3.62 2.41
CA LEU A 34 -2.06 3.17 2.75
C LEU A 34 -1.06 4.32 2.60
N VAL A 35 -0.31 4.58 3.67
CA VAL A 35 0.79 5.55 3.69
C VAL A 35 2.11 4.86 3.39
N GLY A 36 2.36 3.72 4.04
CA GLY A 36 3.65 3.04 3.96
C GLY A 36 3.82 1.93 5.00
N ARG A 37 5.06 1.67 5.39
CA ARG A 37 5.40 0.75 6.48
C ARG A 37 6.45 1.35 7.42
N VAL A 38 6.42 0.95 8.68
CA VAL A 38 7.49 1.25 9.61
C VAL A 38 8.75 0.51 9.16
N GLU A 39 9.80 1.26 8.85
CA GLU A 39 11.12 0.70 8.55
C GLU A 39 11.90 0.47 9.84
N ARG A 40 11.86 1.43 10.77
CA ARG A 40 12.59 1.37 12.04
C ARG A 40 11.77 1.99 13.15
N ALA A 41 11.72 1.32 14.31
CA ALA A 41 11.05 1.83 15.51
C ALA A 41 12.09 2.10 16.62
N GLY A 42 12.20 3.35 17.04
CA GLY A 42 12.92 3.75 18.24
C GLY A 42 12.00 3.76 19.48
N PRO A 43 12.51 4.12 20.66
CA PRO A 43 11.70 4.11 21.89
C PRO A 43 10.47 5.03 21.85
N TRP A 44 10.57 6.16 21.16
CA TRP A 44 9.58 7.25 21.16
C TRP A 44 9.15 7.71 19.77
N THR A 45 9.92 7.36 18.74
CA THR A 45 9.64 7.76 17.36
C THR A 45 9.92 6.59 16.44
N SER A 46 9.32 6.60 15.26
CA SER A 46 9.51 5.58 14.25
C SER A 46 9.69 6.21 12.88
N ASP A 47 10.56 5.62 12.06
CA ASP A 47 10.76 6.00 10.67
C ASP A 47 9.85 5.14 9.78
N VAL A 48 9.08 5.81 8.93
CA VAL A 48 8.11 5.22 8.02
C VAL A 48 8.61 5.38 6.60
N LEU A 49 8.73 4.27 5.88
CA LEU A 49 9.01 4.23 4.46
C LEU A 49 7.70 4.32 3.67
N LEU A 50 7.60 5.31 2.79
CA LEU A 50 6.37 5.67 2.09
C LEU A 50 6.10 4.79 0.86
N LEU A 51 4.82 4.63 0.51
CA LEU A 51 4.33 3.76 -0.58
C LEU A 51 4.97 4.01 -1.96
N GLY A 52 5.48 5.22 -2.21
CA GLY A 52 6.16 5.60 -3.46
C GLY A 52 7.68 5.47 -3.44
N ALA A 53 8.29 5.09 -2.31
CA ALA A 53 9.74 4.88 -2.21
C ALA A 53 10.17 3.68 -3.07
N ALA A 54 11.39 3.72 -3.60
CA ALA A 54 11.91 2.71 -4.53
C ALA A 54 11.97 1.29 -3.92
N GLU A 55 12.14 1.21 -2.60
CA GLU A 55 12.23 -0.02 -1.82
C GLU A 55 10.86 -0.54 -1.35
N VAL A 56 9.77 0.16 -1.67
CA VAL A 56 8.41 -0.27 -1.34
C VAL A 56 7.73 -0.93 -2.54
N THR A 57 7.50 -2.22 -2.36
CA THR A 57 6.66 -3.04 -3.21
C THR A 57 5.49 -3.59 -2.40
N VAL A 58 4.28 -3.48 -2.94
CA VAL A 58 3.05 -3.92 -2.28
C VAL A 58 2.31 -4.91 -3.17
N GLY A 59 2.03 -6.11 -2.63
CA GLY A 59 1.08 -7.03 -3.24
C GLY A 59 -0.34 -6.45 -3.14
N VAL A 60 -1.07 -6.45 -4.25
CA VAL A 60 -2.39 -5.81 -4.35
C VAL A 60 -3.47 -6.71 -4.95
N ARG A 61 -4.71 -6.40 -4.60
CA ARG A 61 -5.93 -6.85 -5.26
C ARG A 61 -6.52 -5.68 -6.05
N VAL A 62 -6.85 -5.94 -7.31
CA VAL A 62 -7.32 -4.93 -8.26
C VAL A 62 -8.76 -5.24 -8.68
N GLY A 63 -9.61 -4.21 -8.62
CA GLY A 63 -11.02 -4.30 -9.01
C GLY A 63 -11.86 -5.17 -8.07
N THR A 64 -13.12 -5.37 -8.44
CA THR A 64 -14.11 -6.14 -7.66
C THR A 64 -13.84 -7.63 -7.67
N ALA A 65 -13.26 -8.16 -8.75
CA ALA A 65 -12.85 -9.56 -8.87
C ALA A 65 -11.62 -9.89 -8.02
N GLY A 66 -10.90 -8.88 -7.51
CA GLY A 66 -9.74 -9.08 -6.64
C GLY A 66 -8.53 -9.66 -7.36
N THR A 67 -8.35 -9.34 -8.64
CA THR A 67 -7.20 -9.78 -9.44
C THR A 67 -5.89 -9.41 -8.77
N LEU A 68 -4.96 -10.36 -8.69
CA LEU A 68 -3.67 -10.16 -8.01
C LEU A 68 -2.71 -9.35 -8.87
N GLY A 69 -1.95 -8.49 -8.20
CA GLY A 69 -0.93 -7.66 -8.82
C GLY A 69 0.12 -7.19 -7.82
N GLU A 70 1.06 -6.41 -8.33
CA GLU A 70 2.13 -5.76 -7.60
C GLU A 70 2.11 -4.26 -7.92
N ALA A 71 2.19 -3.42 -6.90
CA ALA A 71 2.33 -1.97 -7.02
C ALA A 71 3.66 -1.50 -6.43
N SER A 72 4.38 -0.63 -7.15
CA SER A 72 5.69 -0.10 -6.76
C SER A 72 5.87 1.36 -7.19
N GLY A 73 6.67 2.12 -6.44
CA GLY A 73 7.12 3.47 -6.85
C GLY A 73 8.04 3.44 -8.07
N THR A 74 8.75 2.32 -8.27
CA THR A 74 9.63 2.11 -9.43
C THR A 74 8.82 1.72 -10.67
N ALA A 75 9.16 2.33 -11.81
CA ALA A 75 8.54 2.01 -13.10
C ALA A 75 8.84 0.57 -13.53
N GLN A 76 7.79 -0.20 -13.83
CA GLN A 76 7.94 -1.57 -14.31
C GLN A 76 8.29 -1.59 -15.80
N PRO A 77 9.11 -2.55 -16.27
CA PRO A 77 9.49 -2.65 -17.68
C PRO A 77 8.28 -2.73 -18.63
N GLY A 78 8.12 -1.73 -19.48
CA GLY A 78 7.01 -1.63 -20.42
C GLY A 78 5.66 -1.26 -19.81
N ALA A 79 5.62 -0.80 -18.55
CA ALA A 79 4.50 -0.02 -18.04
C ALA A 79 4.39 1.32 -18.80
N PRO A 80 3.22 1.98 -18.77
CA PRO A 80 3.14 3.39 -19.16
C PRO A 80 4.13 4.22 -18.34
N VAL A 81 4.64 5.30 -18.92
CA VAL A 81 5.41 6.30 -18.15
C VAL A 81 4.51 6.79 -17.02
N ALA A 82 4.99 6.69 -15.79
CA ALA A 82 4.32 7.13 -14.58
C ALA A 82 4.68 8.60 -14.33
N ASP A 83 3.70 9.40 -13.89
CA ASP A 83 3.98 10.77 -13.46
C ASP A 83 4.56 10.73 -12.03
N PRO A 84 5.29 11.78 -11.60
CA PRO A 84 5.70 11.89 -10.19
C PRO A 84 4.52 11.69 -9.23
N GLY A 85 4.75 10.96 -8.14
CA GLY A 85 3.71 10.65 -7.16
C GLY A 85 2.71 9.56 -7.59
N THR A 86 2.94 8.87 -8.72
CA THR A 86 2.12 7.71 -9.13
C THR A 86 2.88 6.40 -8.95
N LEU A 87 2.14 5.28 -8.89
CA LEU A 87 2.70 3.93 -8.74
C LEU A 87 2.59 3.17 -10.05
N SER A 88 3.60 2.38 -10.37
CA SER A 88 3.51 1.36 -11.41
C SER A 88 2.73 0.15 -10.90
N LEU A 89 1.90 -0.44 -11.76
CA LEU A 89 1.13 -1.65 -11.47
C LEU A 89 1.44 -2.73 -12.50
N ALA A 90 1.69 -3.95 -12.02
CA ALA A 90 1.78 -5.15 -12.84
C ALA A 90 0.81 -6.20 -12.31
N LEU A 91 -0.04 -6.75 -13.16
CA LEU A 91 -0.86 -7.90 -12.78
C LEU A 91 -0.03 -9.18 -12.76
N LEU A 92 -0.44 -10.15 -11.92
CA LEU A 92 0.18 -11.48 -11.86
C LEU A 92 -0.59 -12.52 -12.69
N ASP A 93 -1.72 -12.12 -13.28
CA ASP A 93 -2.59 -12.96 -14.09
C ASP A 93 -2.96 -12.24 -15.40
N THR A 94 -3.54 -12.99 -16.33
CA THR A 94 -4.02 -12.59 -17.65
C THR A 94 -5.33 -11.81 -17.63
N ALA A 95 -5.90 -11.58 -16.45
CA ALA A 95 -7.15 -10.86 -16.30
C ALA A 95 -7.07 -9.41 -16.85
N PRO A 96 -8.17 -8.90 -17.44
CA PRO A 96 -8.16 -7.57 -18.02
C PRO A 96 -8.06 -6.48 -16.95
N LEU A 97 -7.09 -5.58 -17.11
CA LEU A 97 -6.96 -4.37 -16.29
C LEU A 97 -7.83 -3.25 -16.86
N ARG A 98 -8.56 -2.52 -16.00
CA ARG A 98 -9.44 -1.42 -16.40
C ARG A 98 -9.07 -0.13 -15.67
N ARG A 99 -9.16 1.00 -16.37
CA ARG A 99 -9.09 2.33 -15.74
C ARG A 99 -10.27 2.48 -14.77
N GLY A 100 -10.05 3.19 -13.67
CA GLY A 100 -11.02 3.36 -12.59
C GLY A 100 -11.08 2.18 -11.61
N ALA A 101 -10.36 1.08 -11.86
CA ALA A 101 -10.33 -0.04 -10.93
C ALA A 101 -9.67 0.37 -9.60
N THR A 102 -10.33 0.03 -8.48
CA THR A 102 -9.78 0.24 -7.14
C THR A 102 -8.65 -0.73 -6.86
N VAL A 103 -7.59 -0.26 -6.23
CA VAL A 103 -6.44 -1.07 -5.81
C VAL A 103 -6.40 -1.11 -4.28
N ARG A 104 -6.28 -2.31 -3.72
CA ARG A 104 -6.20 -2.54 -2.27
C ARG A 104 -5.07 -3.49 -1.95
N THR A 105 -4.52 -3.42 -0.74
CA THR A 105 -3.49 -4.37 -0.30
C THR A 105 -4.02 -5.80 -0.32
N LEU A 106 -3.23 -6.72 -0.88
CA LEU A 106 -3.42 -8.16 -0.79
C LEU A 106 -3.35 -8.62 0.67
N GLY A 107 -2.50 -7.96 1.45
CA GLY A 107 -2.11 -8.35 2.78
C GLY A 107 -0.92 -9.29 2.74
N SER A 108 -0.07 -9.17 3.74
CA SER A 108 1.09 -10.02 3.93
C SER A 108 0.79 -11.14 4.93
N PRO A 109 1.50 -12.28 4.89
CA PRO A 109 1.41 -13.31 5.93
C PRO A 109 1.59 -12.71 7.32
N GLY A 110 0.72 -13.06 8.27
CA GLY A 110 0.75 -12.49 9.62
C GLY A 110 0.37 -10.99 9.71
N GLY A 111 -0.11 -10.39 8.61
CA GLY A 111 -0.51 -8.98 8.55
C GLY A 111 0.64 -7.98 8.44
N ARG A 112 1.86 -8.46 8.11
CA ARG A 112 3.08 -7.63 8.06
C ARG A 112 3.94 -7.94 6.82
N PRO A 113 4.46 -6.93 6.10
CA PRO A 113 4.38 -5.51 6.42
C PRO A 113 3.02 -4.85 6.15
N PHE A 114 2.17 -5.44 5.30
CA PHE A 114 0.91 -4.82 4.90
C PHE A 114 -0.31 -5.58 5.41
N ALA A 115 -1.20 -4.90 6.14
CA ALA A 115 -2.52 -5.39 6.47
C ALA A 115 -3.37 -5.56 5.20
N PRO A 116 -4.26 -6.56 5.12
CA PRO A 116 -5.10 -6.77 3.94
C PRO A 116 -6.22 -5.72 3.81
N GLY A 117 -6.60 -5.41 2.57
CA GLY A 117 -7.80 -4.61 2.25
C GLY A 117 -7.67 -3.09 2.37
N VAL A 118 -6.50 -2.59 2.77
CA VAL A 118 -6.19 -1.15 2.86
C VAL A 118 -6.20 -0.55 1.46
N ARG A 119 -6.84 0.61 1.28
CA ARG A 119 -6.91 1.29 -0.02
C ARG A 119 -5.53 1.79 -0.42
N VAL A 120 -5.11 1.45 -1.64
CA VAL A 120 -3.84 1.89 -2.23
C VAL A 120 -4.09 3.06 -3.16
N GLY A 121 -5.11 2.95 -4.03
CA GLY A 121 -5.38 3.97 -5.04
C GLY A 121 -6.35 3.52 -6.12
N VAL A 122 -6.27 4.17 -7.28
CA VAL A 122 -7.11 3.89 -8.46
C VAL A 122 -6.25 3.83 -9.71
N VAL A 123 -6.54 2.87 -10.60
CA VAL A 123 -5.86 2.72 -11.89
C VAL A 123 -6.25 3.87 -12.82
N THR A 124 -5.27 4.65 -13.30
CA THR A 124 -5.50 5.80 -14.20
C THR A 124 -5.01 5.53 -15.62
N ARG A 125 -3.98 4.71 -15.79
CA ARG A 125 -3.52 4.25 -17.11
C ARG A 125 -3.40 2.73 -17.15
N VAL A 126 -3.63 2.18 -18.34
CA VAL A 126 -3.55 0.75 -18.62
C VAL A 126 -2.79 0.57 -19.92
N ARG A 127 -1.93 -0.43 -19.96
CA ARG A 127 -1.28 -0.93 -21.16
C ARG A 127 -1.45 -2.45 -21.23
N SER A 128 -2.17 -2.88 -22.25
CA SER A 128 -2.36 -4.28 -22.62
C SER A 128 -1.66 -4.47 -23.95
N GLY A 129 -0.50 -5.14 -23.97
CA GLY A 129 0.25 -5.37 -25.20
C GLY A 129 -0.15 -6.69 -25.86
N ALA A 130 -0.34 -6.71 -27.18
CA ALA A 130 -0.37 -7.95 -27.93
C ALA A 130 0.96 -8.70 -27.69
N GLY A 131 0.89 -9.90 -27.11
CA GLY A 131 2.06 -10.73 -26.76
C GLY A 131 2.61 -10.60 -25.34
N ARG A 132 1.98 -9.82 -24.44
CA ARG A 132 2.31 -9.84 -23.00
C ARG A 132 1.32 -10.68 -22.22
N LEU A 133 1.83 -11.54 -21.33
CA LEU A 133 1.01 -12.42 -20.48
C LEU A 133 0.21 -11.63 -19.43
N ALA A 134 0.78 -10.57 -18.86
CA ALA A 134 0.12 -9.75 -17.85
C ALA A 134 -0.02 -8.28 -18.27
N ALA A 135 -1.15 -7.66 -17.92
CA ALA A 135 -1.38 -6.24 -18.14
C ALA A 135 -0.62 -5.38 -17.12
N THR A 136 -0.16 -4.20 -17.56
CA THR A 136 0.48 -3.20 -16.71
C THR A 136 -0.32 -1.91 -16.68
N GLY A 137 -0.08 -1.07 -15.68
CA GLY A 137 -0.80 0.19 -15.52
C GLY A 137 -0.09 1.18 -14.61
N VAL A 138 -0.76 2.31 -14.42
CA VAL A 138 -0.37 3.36 -13.47
C VAL A 138 -1.52 3.53 -12.49
N VAL A 139 -1.18 3.66 -11.21
CA VAL A 139 -2.09 3.86 -10.10
C VAL A 139 -1.81 5.23 -9.49
N THR A 140 -2.84 6.04 -9.37
CA THR A 140 -2.79 7.25 -8.54
C THR A 140 -3.07 6.83 -7.10
N PRO A 141 -2.12 7.06 -6.15
CA PRO A 141 -2.33 6.78 -4.74
C PRO A 141 -3.58 7.47 -4.19
N ALA A 142 -4.20 6.84 -3.20
CA ALA A 142 -5.30 7.47 -2.46
C ALA A 142 -4.81 8.53 -1.46
N VAL A 143 -3.51 8.50 -1.14
CA VAL A 143 -2.88 9.34 -0.13
C VAL A 143 -1.78 10.17 -0.79
N ASP A 144 -1.80 11.47 -0.54
CA ASP A 144 -0.68 12.38 -0.85
C ASP A 144 0.17 12.56 0.43
N PRO A 145 1.45 12.14 0.44
CA PRO A 145 2.30 12.32 1.60
C PRO A 145 2.58 13.79 1.96
N GLY A 146 2.43 14.71 1.01
CA GLY A 146 2.63 16.14 1.23
C GLY A 146 1.54 16.80 2.08
N THR A 147 0.39 16.14 2.25
CA THR A 147 -0.76 16.66 3.02
C THR A 147 -1.04 15.82 4.27
N LEU A 148 -0.10 14.97 4.69
CA LEU A 148 -0.27 14.12 5.87
C LEU A 148 -0.18 14.95 7.16
N ASP A 149 -1.16 14.76 8.03
CA ASP A 149 -1.20 15.33 9.39
C ASP A 149 -1.24 14.21 10.44
N VAL A 150 -2.20 13.29 10.30
CA VAL A 150 -2.39 12.18 11.24
C VAL A 150 -2.31 10.83 10.54
N VAL A 151 -1.59 9.90 11.14
CA VAL A 151 -1.46 8.52 10.69
C VAL A 151 -1.72 7.52 11.82
N GLY A 152 -2.15 6.31 11.47
CA GLY A 152 -2.29 5.18 12.36
C GLY A 152 -1.30 4.07 12.00
N VAL A 153 -0.74 3.43 13.04
CA VAL A 153 0.11 2.25 12.91
C VAL A 153 -0.70 1.01 13.29
N VAL A 154 -0.71 0.00 12.42
CA VAL A 154 -1.42 -1.26 12.69
C VAL A 154 -0.60 -2.10 13.67
N VAL A 155 -0.97 -2.03 14.95
CA VAL A 155 -0.40 -2.85 16.02
C VAL A 155 -1.30 -4.06 16.32
N GLY A 156 -0.70 -5.26 16.37
CA GLY A 156 -1.41 -6.53 16.62
C GLY A 156 -1.99 -7.23 15.37
N ALA A 157 -2.23 -8.54 15.49
CA ALA A 157 -2.89 -9.34 14.46
C ALA A 157 -4.41 -9.17 14.56
N SER A 158 -5.08 -8.98 13.42
CA SER A 158 -6.54 -9.14 13.33
C SER A 158 -6.94 -10.47 13.97
N ARG A 159 -7.87 -10.45 14.94
CA ARG A 159 -8.33 -11.67 15.63
C ARG A 159 -8.79 -12.69 14.59
N SER A 160 -8.25 -13.90 14.65
CA SER A 160 -8.61 -15.00 13.73
C SER A 160 -10.05 -15.49 13.93
N ARG A 161 -10.66 -15.23 15.09
CA ARG A 161 -12.09 -15.50 15.34
C ARG A 161 -12.94 -14.24 15.25
N PRO A 162 -13.95 -14.20 14.37
CA PRO A 162 -15.05 -13.25 14.48
C PRO A 162 -15.69 -13.36 15.87
N ARG A 163 -16.14 -12.24 16.45
CA ARG A 163 -16.92 -12.27 17.69
C ARG A 163 -18.16 -13.14 17.43
N PRO A 164 -18.50 -14.12 18.31
CA PRO A 164 -19.78 -14.79 18.21
C PRO A 164 -20.89 -13.73 18.18
N ALA A 165 -21.83 -13.85 17.24
CA ALA A 165 -23.01 -13.00 17.26
C ALA A 165 -23.66 -13.15 18.64
N ALA A 166 -23.86 -12.04 19.34
CA ALA A 166 -24.68 -12.03 20.53
C ALA A 166 -26.12 -12.34 20.08
N THR A 167 -26.47 -13.62 20.07
CA THR A 167 -27.87 -14.03 19.95
C THR A 167 -28.48 -13.75 21.31
N GLY A 168 -29.21 -12.64 21.41
CA GLY A 168 -30.03 -12.35 22.58
C GLY A 168 -31.08 -13.46 22.71
N GLY A 169 -30.84 -14.40 23.62
CA GLY A 169 -31.85 -15.36 24.05
C GLY A 169 -32.92 -14.62 24.84
N ARG A 170 -34.17 -14.78 24.42
CA ARG A 170 -35.35 -14.49 25.23
C ARG A 170 -35.53 -15.58 26.29
#